data_AF-A0A972UR07-F1
#
_entry.id   AF-A0A972UR07-F1
#
_cell.length_a   1.000
_cell.length_b   1.000
_cell.length_c   1.000
_cell.angle_alpha   90.00
_cell.angle_beta   90.00
_cell.angle_gamma   90.00
#
_symmetry.space_group_name_H-M   'P 1'
#
loop_
_entity.id
_entity.type
_entity.pdbx_description
1 polymer ?
#
loop_
_entity_poly.entity_id
_entity_poly.type
_entity_poly.pdbx_seq_one_letter_code
_entity_poly.pdbx_strand_id
1 'polypeptide(L)'
;MIGGALRAACSGAEVTSVTVEFGTYPVLEVLEALRADNWLHLHGDPDSKLGRTIKADIRKRLYPEEDDWKELVALRSSHVLQRATNGLTDKQEQTADK
;
A
#
# COMPACT_ATOMS: atom_id res chain seq x y z
N MET A 1 10.17 3.81 10.10
CA MET A 1 8.70 3.92 10.31
C MET A 1 8.29 5.39 10.16
N ILE A 2 7.54 5.73 9.13
CA ILE A 2 7.16 7.12 8.78
C ILE A 2 6.37 7.81 9.92
N GLY A 3 5.58 7.07 10.69
CA GLY A 3 4.77 7.62 11.78
C GLY A 3 5.57 8.31 12.89
N GLY A 4 6.81 7.87 13.16
CA GLY A 4 7.66 8.50 14.18
C GLY A 4 8.16 9.88 13.74
N ALA A 5 8.59 10.01 12.48
CA ALA A 5 9.06 11.28 11.92
C ALA A 5 7.93 12.32 11.84
N LEU A 6 6.72 11.90 11.44
CA LEU A 6 5.57 12.81 11.34
C LEU A 6 5.17 13.41 12.70
N ARG A 7 5.19 12.60 13.76
CA ARG A 7 4.90 13.06 15.13
C ARG A 7 5.95 14.02 15.66
N ALA A 8 7.22 13.81 15.32
CA ALA A 8 8.29 14.71 15.69
C ALA A 8 8.21 16.06 14.94
N ALA A 9 7.89 16.04 13.64
CA ALA A 9 7.76 17.24 12.83
C ALA A 9 6.54 18.10 13.21
N CYS A 10 5.46 17.47 13.72
CA CYS A 10 4.22 18.15 14.11
C CYS A 10 3.92 17.94 15.60
N SER A 11 4.85 18.34 16.46
CA SER A 11 4.73 18.24 17.93
C SER A 11 3.60 19.12 18.44
N GLY A 12 2.41 18.55 18.61
CA GLY A 12 1.21 19.28 19.04
C GLY A 12 -0.04 18.96 18.22
N ALA A 13 0.12 18.29 17.07
CA ALA A 13 -1.01 17.79 16.29
C ALA A 13 -1.45 16.40 16.78
N GLU A 14 -2.76 16.17 16.86
CA GLU A 14 -3.32 14.82 16.92
C GLU A 14 -3.08 14.13 15.57
N VAL A 15 -2.36 13.01 15.58
CA VAL A 15 -2.04 12.26 14.35
C VAL A 15 -2.89 11.00 14.26
N THR A 16 -3.78 10.95 13.27
CA THR A 16 -4.52 9.76 12.87
C THR A 16 -3.92 9.21 11.57
N SER A 17 -3.28 8.04 11.64
CA SER A 17 -2.68 7.39 10.47
C SER A 17 -3.63 6.35 9.88
N VAL A 18 -3.77 6.35 8.56
CA VAL A 18 -4.52 5.33 7.80
C VAL A 18 -3.61 4.74 6.74
N THR A 19 -3.61 3.41 6.63
CA THR A 19 -3.02 2.67 5.52
C THR A 19 -4.13 1.97 4.78
N VAL A 20 -4.15 2.11 3.45
CA VAL A 20 -5.11 1.41 2.59
C VAL A 20 -4.36 0.31 1.87
N GLU A 21 -4.84 -0.92 1.99
CA GLU A 21 -4.31 -2.06 1.27
C GLU A 21 -5.30 -2.47 0.19
N PHE A 22 -4.80 -2.61 -1.04
CA PHE A 22 -5.57 -3.04 -2.18
C PHE A 22 -5.16 -4.46 -2.54
N GLY A 23 -6.11 -5.40 -2.45
CA GLY A 23 -5.88 -6.77 -2.86
C GLY A 23 -5.58 -6.86 -4.36
N THR A 24 -4.72 -7.80 -4.74
CA THR A 24 -4.29 -8.02 -6.13
C THR A 24 -4.84 -9.34 -6.66
N TYR A 25 -4.40 -10.45 -6.08
CA TYR A 25 -4.77 -11.83 -6.44
C TYR A 25 -5.10 -12.63 -5.16
N PRO A 26 -5.65 -13.86 -5.28
CA PRO A 26 -5.84 -14.74 -4.13
C PRO A 26 -4.55 -14.92 -3.31
N VAL A 27 -4.69 -14.89 -1.98
CA VAL A 27 -3.55 -14.86 -1.04
C VAL A 27 -2.56 -16.01 -1.27
N LEU A 28 -3.04 -17.20 -1.64
CA LEU A 28 -2.16 -18.35 -1.88
C LEU A 28 -1.25 -18.13 -3.09
N GLU A 29 -1.76 -17.52 -4.15
CA GLU A 29 -0.95 -17.21 -5.35
C GLU A 29 0.12 -16.15 -5.05
N VAL A 30 -0.22 -15.14 -4.23
CA VAL A 30 0.75 -14.13 -3.79
C VAL A 30 1.84 -14.76 -2.91
N LEU A 31 1.46 -15.65 -1.99
CA LEU A 31 2.40 -16.35 -1.12
C LEU A 31 3.34 -17.29 -1.89
N GLU A 32 2.85 -17.94 -2.95
CA GLU A 32 3.68 -18.76 -3.83
C GLU A 32 4.74 -17.94 -4.57
N ALA A 33 4.34 -16.81 -5.16
CA ALA A 33 5.28 -15.89 -5.81
C ALA A 33 6.33 -15.35 -4.84
N LEU A 34 5.92 -14.99 -3.61
CA LEU A 34 6.85 -14.53 -2.56
C LEU A 34 7.86 -15.61 -2.17
N ARG A 35 7.43 -16.87 -2.06
CA ARG A 35 8.33 -17.99 -1.76
C ARG A 35 9.34 -18.22 -2.89
N ALA A 36 8.88 -18.17 -4.14
CA ALA A 36 9.75 -18.31 -5.30
C ALA A 36 10.79 -17.17 -5.37
N ASP A 37 10.37 -15.92 -5.16
CA ASP A 37 11.28 -14.77 -5.15
C ASP A 37 12.30 -14.84 -4.00
N ASN A 38 11.87 -15.24 -2.80
CA ASN A 38 12.76 -15.44 -1.66
C ASN A 38 13.78 -16.56 -1.91
N TRP A 39 13.35 -17.67 -2.51
CA TRP A 39 14.27 -18.74 -2.89
C TRP A 39 15.28 -18.25 -3.95
N LEU A 40 14.81 -17.52 -4.97
CA LEU A 40 15.69 -16.94 -5.99
C LEU A 40 16.73 -16.02 -5.38
N HIS A 41 16.35 -15.17 -4.42
CA HIS A 41 17.26 -14.27 -3.72
C HIS A 41 18.38 -15.00 -2.97
N LEU A 42 18.07 -16.14 -2.36
CA LEU A 42 19.02 -16.89 -1.52
C LEU A 42 19.86 -17.91 -2.30
N HIS A 43 19.32 -18.46 -3.38
CA HIS A 43 19.88 -19.67 -4.00
C HIS A 43 20.00 -19.61 -5.53
N GLY A 44 19.35 -18.65 -6.19
CA GLY A 44 19.27 -18.61 -7.64
C GLY A 44 20.07 -17.46 -8.26
N ASP A 45 20.05 -17.42 -9.58
CA ASP A 45 20.57 -16.33 -10.40
C ASP A 45 19.41 -15.49 -10.96
N PRO A 46 19.24 -14.22 -10.53
CA PRO A 46 18.21 -13.32 -11.04
C PRO A 46 18.28 -13.09 -12.56
N ASP A 47 19.48 -13.18 -13.14
CA ASP A 47 19.72 -12.98 -14.58
C ASP A 47 19.54 -14.27 -15.39
N SER A 48 19.23 -15.38 -14.75
CA SER A 48 18.83 -16.60 -15.45
C SER A 48 17.44 -16.44 -16.08
N LYS A 49 17.11 -17.31 -17.04
CA LYS A 49 15.77 -17.35 -17.63
C LYS A 49 14.70 -17.60 -16.56
N LEU A 50 14.96 -18.50 -15.61
CA LEU A 50 14.05 -18.79 -14.49
C LEU A 50 13.95 -17.60 -13.54
N GLY A 51 15.09 -16.95 -13.22
CA GLY A 51 15.13 -15.78 -12.36
C GLY A 51 14.28 -14.63 -12.88
N ARG A 52 14.38 -14.32 -14.19
CA ARG A 52 13.52 -13.33 -14.84
C ARG A 52 12.03 -13.69 -14.78
N THR A 53 11.68 -14.96 -14.96
CA THR A 53 10.28 -15.42 -14.84
C THR A 53 9.75 -15.22 -13.43
N ILE A 54 10.51 -15.62 -12.41
CA ILE A 54 10.13 -15.44 -10.99
C ILE A 54 9.99 -13.94 -10.67
N LYS A 55 10.93 -13.11 -11.13
CA LYS A 55 10.86 -11.65 -10.94
C LYS A 55 9.64 -11.02 -11.60
N ALA A 56 9.29 -11.47 -12.80
CA ALA A 56 8.09 -11.00 -13.48
C ALA A 56 6.82 -11.40 -12.71
N ASP A 57 6.76 -12.63 -12.18
CA ASP A 57 5.60 -13.12 -11.43
C ASP A 57 5.41 -12.35 -10.11
N ILE A 58 6.44 -12.20 -9.27
CA ILE A 58 6.28 -11.43 -8.02
C ILE A 58 5.91 -9.97 -8.27
N ARG A 59 6.46 -9.35 -9.33
CA ARG A 59 6.05 -8.00 -9.75
C ARG A 59 4.57 -7.98 -10.06
N LYS A 60 4.09 -8.89 -10.91
CA LYS A 60 2.67 -8.99 -11.26
C LYS A 60 1.81 -9.17 -10.01
N ARG A 61 2.20 -10.06 -9.08
CA ARG A 61 1.42 -10.33 -7.86
C ARG A 61 1.30 -9.15 -6.91
N LEU A 62 2.29 -8.26 -6.86
CA LEU A 62 2.29 -7.07 -6.00
C LEU A 62 1.83 -5.80 -6.74
N TYR A 63 1.95 -5.78 -8.05
CA TYR A 63 1.57 -4.70 -8.94
C TYR A 63 1.00 -5.31 -10.23
N PRO A 64 -0.32 -5.64 -10.24
CA PRO A 64 -1.03 -6.13 -11.41
C PRO A 64 -0.79 -5.24 -12.63
N GLU A 65 -0.71 -5.84 -13.81
CA GLU A 65 -0.52 -5.09 -15.06
C GLU A 65 -1.86 -4.61 -15.63
N GLU A 66 -2.97 -5.13 -15.12
CA GLU A 66 -4.35 -4.84 -15.48
C GLU A 66 -4.70 -3.38 -15.14
N ASP A 67 -5.03 -2.59 -16.16
CA ASP A 67 -5.23 -1.14 -16.03
C ASP A 67 -6.49 -0.78 -15.23
N ASP A 68 -7.54 -1.60 -15.31
CA ASP A 68 -8.77 -1.43 -14.54
C ASP A 68 -8.53 -1.49 -13.02
N TRP A 69 -7.66 -2.40 -12.58
CA TRP A 69 -7.22 -2.47 -11.18
C TRP A 69 -6.48 -1.19 -10.76
N LYS A 70 -5.56 -0.69 -11.60
CA LYS A 70 -4.78 0.54 -11.33
C LYS A 70 -5.69 1.77 -11.23
N GLU A 71 -6.67 1.87 -12.14
CA GLU A 71 -7.68 2.94 -12.13
C GLU A 71 -8.54 2.90 -10.85
N LEU A 72 -8.98 1.70 -10.45
CA LEU A 72 -9.75 1.53 -9.21
C LEU A 72 -8.93 1.91 -7.97
N VAL A 73 -7.65 1.55 -7.91
CA VAL A 73 -6.73 1.97 -6.83
C VAL A 73 -6.66 3.49 -6.74
N ALA A 74 -6.48 4.18 -7.87
CA ALA A 74 -6.45 5.65 -7.90
C ALA A 74 -7.77 6.26 -7.41
N LEU A 75 -8.90 5.80 -7.97
CA LEU A 75 -10.23 6.28 -7.61
C LEU A 75 -10.54 6.07 -6.11
N ARG A 76 -10.25 4.89 -5.57
CA ARG A 76 -10.49 4.58 -4.15
C ARG A 76 -9.55 5.37 -3.25
N SER A 77 -8.31 5.58 -3.64
CA SER A 77 -7.35 6.40 -2.89
C SER A 77 -7.84 7.85 -2.79
N SER A 78 -8.32 8.45 -3.89
CA SER A 78 -8.91 9.80 -3.88
C SER A 78 -10.12 9.90 -2.95
N HIS A 79 -11.02 8.91 -2.96
CA HIS A 79 -12.15 8.88 -2.04
C HIS A 79 -11.72 8.81 -0.57
N VAL A 80 -10.70 8.01 -0.24
CA VAL A 80 -10.19 7.90 1.13
C VAL A 80 -9.59 9.21 1.59
N LEU A 81 -8.77 9.86 0.74
CA LEU A 81 -8.17 11.15 1.05
C LEU A 81 -9.25 12.23 1.27
N GLN A 82 -10.23 12.32 0.39
CA GLN A 82 -11.32 13.28 0.54
C GLN A 82 -12.11 13.06 1.84
N ARG A 83 -12.44 11.81 2.17
CA ARG A 83 -13.12 11.48 3.44
C ARG A 83 -12.27 11.83 4.65
N ALA A 84 -10.97 11.53 4.61
CA ALA A 84 -10.06 11.85 5.69
C ALA A 84 -9.96 13.37 5.90
N THR A 85 -9.83 14.16 4.84
CA THR A 85 -9.78 15.62 4.93
C THR A 85 -11.09 16.21 5.43
N ASN A 86 -12.25 15.77 4.92
CA ASN A 86 -13.55 16.24 5.39
C ASN A 86 -13.79 15.89 6.88
N GLY A 87 -13.36 14.71 7.32
CA GLY A 87 -13.45 14.34 8.74
C GLY A 87 -12.60 15.21 9.68
N LEU A 88 -11.58 15.90 9.15
CA LEU A 88 -10.79 16.87 9.91
C LEU A 88 -11.47 18.25 10.01
N THR A 89 -12.26 18.65 9.02
CA THR A 89 -13.02 19.91 9.06
C THR A 89 -14.24 19.82 9.98
N ASP A 90 -14.90 18.67 10.06
CA ASP A 90 -16.12 18.50 10.87
C ASP A 90 -15.83 18.54 12.39
N LYS A 91 -14.61 18.23 12.83
CA LYS A 91 -14.21 18.31 14.26
C LYS A 91 -14.12 19.75 14.79
N GLN A 92 -14.09 20.78 13.93
CA GLN A 92 -13.91 22.16 14.40
C GLN A 92 -15.21 22.78 14.97
N GLU A 93 -16.40 22.32 14.56
CA GLU A 93 -17.68 22.92 15.00
C GLU A 93 -18.16 22.43 16.38
N GLN A 94 -17.74 21.25 16.84
CA GLN A 94 -18.21 20.67 18.12
C GLN A 94 -17.47 21.19 19.37
N THR A 95 -16.45 22.04 19.21
CA THR A 95 -15.68 22.59 20.35
C THR A 95 -16.10 24.02 20.73
N ALA A 96 -17.05 24.63 20.00
CA ALA A 96 -17.51 26.00 20.24
C ALA A 96 -18.75 26.10 21.16
N ASP A 97 -19.29 24.98 21.65
CA ASP A 97 -20.52 24.94 22.46
C ASP A 97 -20.32 24.19 23.79
N LYS A 98 -19.28 24.58 24.55
CA LYS A 98 -19.10 24.24 25.97
C LYS A 98 -18.50 25.40 26.76
#